data_AF-A0A484WBP0-F1
#
_entry.id   AF-A0A484WBP0-F1
#
_cell.length_a   1.000
_cell.length_b   1.000
_cell.length_c   1.000
_cell.angle_alpha   90.00
_cell.angle_beta   90.00
_cell.angle_gamma   90.00
#
_symmetry.space_group_name_H-M   'P 1'
#
loop_
_entity.id
_entity.type
_entity.pdbx_description
1 polymer ?
#
loop_
_entity_poly.entity_id
_entity_poly.type
_entity_poly.pdbx_seq_one_letter_code
_entity_poly.pdbx_strand_id
1 'polypeptide(L)' 'MEKGDSVFSPDDRIGQLTMRNLDITDTREKLFNYVENGLLSAISGNGLPQVENLEHSDKK' A
#
# COMPACT_ATOMS: atom_id res chain seq x y z
N MET A 1 12.64 -25.84 -1.51
CA MET A 1 12.89 -25.77 -2.98
C MET A 1 13.97 -26.72 -3.49
N GLU A 2 15.10 -26.91 -2.80
CA GLU A 2 16.24 -27.71 -3.33
C GLU A 2 16.03 -29.25 -3.39
N LYS A 3 15.04 -29.83 -2.70
CA LYS A 3 14.85 -31.29 -2.63
C LYS A 3 13.40 -31.77 -2.74
N GLY A 4 12.56 -31.10 -3.54
CA GLY A 4 11.22 -31.60 -3.90
C GLY A 4 10.15 -31.60 -2.80
N ASP A 5 10.51 -31.76 -1.53
CA ASP A 5 9.61 -31.61 -0.38
C ASP A 5 9.57 -30.15 0.05
N SER A 6 8.89 -29.33 -0.75
CA SER A 6 8.48 -28.00 -0.30
C SER A 6 7.04 -28.09 0.16
N VAL A 7 6.77 -27.72 1.42
CA VAL A 7 5.41 -27.64 1.98
C VAL A 7 4.54 -26.65 1.20
N PHE A 8 5.16 -25.76 0.42
CA PHE A 8 4.50 -24.81 -0.47
C PHE A 8 5.19 -24.77 -1.84
N SER A 9 4.38 -24.78 -2.88
CA SER A 9 4.78 -24.62 -4.28
C SER A 9 4.80 -23.13 -4.69
N PRO A 10 5.44 -22.80 -5.82
CA PRO A 10 5.30 -21.47 -6.43
C PRO A 10 3.83 -21.06 -6.69
N ASP A 11 2.98 -22.00 -7.09
CA ASP A 11 1.56 -21.73 -7.36
C ASP A 11 0.79 -21.34 -6.10
N ASP A 12 1.12 -21.93 -4.94
CA ASP A 12 0.55 -21.53 -3.64
C ASP A 12 0.87 -20.07 -3.34
N ARG A 13 2.06 -19.60 -3.73
CA ARG A 13 2.45 -18.20 -3.56
C ARG A 13 1.64 -17.28 -4.47
N ILE A 14 1.39 -17.69 -5.72
CA ILE A 14 0.52 -16.93 -6.63
C ILE A 14 -0.91 -16.87 -6.10
N GLY A 15 -1.44 -17.98 -5.58
CA GLY A 15 -2.74 -18.03 -4.91
C GLY A 15 -2.81 -17.04 -3.73
N GLN A 16 -1.82 -17.07 -2.85
CA GLN A 16 -1.73 -16.14 -1.71
C GLN A 16 -1.71 -14.67 -2.15
N LEU A 17 -0.92 -14.33 -3.17
CA LEU A 17 -0.84 -12.95 -3.68
C LEU A 17 -2.14 -12.50 -4.33
N THR A 18 -2.80 -13.38 -5.09
CA THR A 18 -4.07 -13.09 -5.77
C THR A 18 -5.16 -12.71 -4.77
N MET A 19 -5.20 -13.39 -3.61
CA MET A 19 -6.15 -13.09 -2.54
C MET A 19 -5.97 -11.71 -1.91
N ARG A 20 -4.89 -10.97 -2.22
CA ARG A 20 -4.66 -9.59 -1.75
C ARG A 20 -5.12 -8.51 -2.72
N ASN A 21 -5.45 -8.85 -3.96
CA ASN A 21 -5.77 -7.85 -4.99
C ASN A 21 -7.01 -7.00 -4.66
N LEU A 22 -8.06 -7.59 -4.07
CA LEU A 22 -9.28 -6.85 -3.70
C LEU A 22 -9.00 -5.81 -2.62
N ASP A 23 -8.39 -6.22 -1.50
CA ASP A 23 -8.06 -5.32 -0.39
C ASP A 23 -7.03 -4.24 -0.80
N ILE A 24 -6.08 -4.56 -1.69
CA ILE A 24 -5.16 -3.58 -2.28
C ILE A 24 -5.92 -2.54 -3.11
N THR A 25 -6.92 -2.96 -3.89
CA THR A 25 -7.73 -2.06 -4.71
C THR A 25 -8.57 -1.13 -3.84
N ASP A 26 -9.26 -1.69 -2.85
CA ASP A 26 -10.07 -0.93 -1.89
C ASP A 26 -9.21 0.08 -1.10
N THR A 27 -7.99 -0.32 -0.72
CA THR A 27 -7.05 0.57 -0.02
C THR A 27 -6.57 1.71 -0.92
N ARG A 28 -6.34 1.46 -2.22
CA ARG A 28 -5.99 2.51 -3.18
C ARG A 28 -7.11 3.54 -3.32
N GLU A 29 -8.36 3.09 -3.47
CA GLU A 29 -9.51 4.00 -3.49
C GLU A 29 -9.61 4.82 -2.20
N LYS A 30 -9.41 4.20 -1.03
CA LYS A 30 -9.41 4.93 0.24
C LYS A 30 -8.33 6.02 0.29
N LEU A 31 -7.12 5.74 -0.20
CA LEU A 31 -6.06 6.75 -0.25
C LEU A 31 -6.45 7.94 -1.12
N PHE A 32 -7.10 7.72 -2.27
CA PHE A 32 -7.63 8.81 -3.09
C PHE A 32 -8.73 9.59 -2.37
N ASN A 33 -9.69 8.88 -1.75
CA ASN A 33 -10.76 9.50 -0.97
C ASN A 33 -10.19 10.35 0.20
N TYR A 34 -9.11 9.91 0.84
CA TYR A 34 -8.46 10.69 1.88
C TYR A 34 -7.78 11.95 1.35
N VAL A 35 -7.26 11.93 0.12
CA VAL A 35 -6.75 13.13 -0.55
C VAL A 35 -7.88 14.09 -0.90
N GLU A 36 -8.97 13.59 -1.48
CA GLU A 36 -10.14 14.42 -1.84
C GLU A 36 -10.79 15.10 -0.62
N ASN A 37 -10.80 14.40 0.52
CA ASN A 37 -11.30 14.93 1.78
C ASN A 37 -10.27 15.79 2.54
N GLY A 38 -9.07 16.00 2.00
CA GLY A 38 -8.02 16.82 2.60
C GLY A 38 -7.34 16.21 3.84
N LEU A 39 -7.49 14.91 4.08
CA LEU A 39 -6.84 14.19 5.18
C LEU A 39 -5.41 13.77 4.84
N LEU A 40 -5.13 13.52 3.56
CA LEU A 40 -3.79 13.26 3.04
C LEU A 40 -3.41 14.31 2.01
N SER A 41 -2.14 14.66 2.00
CA SER A 41 -1.54 15.43 0.91
C SER A 41 -1.47 14.58 -0.35
N ALA A 42 -1.68 15.22 -1.51
CA ALA A 42 -1.57 14.58 -2.82
C ALA A 42 -0.19 13.92 -3.01
N ILE A 43 -0.10 13.02 -4.00
CA ILE A 43 1.10 12.22 -4.27
C ILE A 43 2.35 13.13 -4.31
N SER A 44 3.18 12.99 -3.29
CA SER A 44 4.50 13.63 -3.20
C SER A 44 5.56 12.70 -3.78
N GLY A 45 6.82 13.14 -3.83
CA GLY A 45 7.94 12.48 -4.54
C GLY A 45 8.20 10.99 -4.24
N ASN A 46 7.50 10.40 -3.26
CA ASN A 46 7.56 8.99 -2.88
C ASN A 46 6.48 8.11 -3.55
N GLY A 47 5.61 8.67 -4.40
CA GLY A 47 4.62 7.91 -5.18
C GLY A 47 3.35 7.49 -4.44
N LEU A 48 3.16 7.92 -3.19
CA LEU A 48 1.95 7.69 -2.38
C LEU A 48 1.52 8.99 -1.66
N PRO A 49 0.22 9.19 -1.41
CA PRO A 49 -0.29 10.24 -0.53
C PRO A 49 0.36 10.17 0.87
N GLN A 50 0.56 11.33 1.50
CA GLN A 50 1.26 11.45 2.79
C GLN A 50 0.44 12.23 3.80
N VAL A 51 0.61 11.92 5.08
CA VAL A 51 0.12 12.79 6.16
C VAL A 51 0.98 14.06 6.23
N GLU A 52 0.37 15.18 6.53
CA GLU A 52 1.11 16.41 6.78
C GLU A 52 1.86 16.32 8.11
N ASN A 53 3.16 16.63 8.11
CA ASN A 53 3.97 16.63 9.32
C ASN A 53 3.88 18.00 10.00
N LEU A 54 2.96 18.13 10.96
CA LEU A 54 2.73 19.35 11.75
C LEU A 54 3.92 19.74 12.64
N GLU A 55 4.90 18.84 12.87
CA GLU A 55 6.08 19.11 13.72
C GLU A 55 7.15 19.97 13.04
N HIS A 56 7.02 20.28 11.74
CA HIS A 56 7.99 21.08 10.97
C HIS A 56 7.47 22.45 10.51
N SER A 57 6.22 22.81 10.82
CA SER A 57 5.62 24.09 10.40
C SER A 57 5.97 25.30 11.28
N ASP A 58 6.67 25.12 12.41
CA ASP A 58 7.05 26.21 13.33
C ASP A 58 8.41 26.88 13.03
N LYS A 59 8.98 26.66 11.84
CA LYS A 59 10.18 27.38 11.39
C LYS A 59 9.95 28.08 10.07
N LYS A 60 9.08 29.09 10.07
CA LYS A 60 9.20 30.23 9.15
C LYS A 60 8.55 31.48 9.70
#